data_AF-A0A843E4R4-F1
#
_entry.id   AF-A0A843E4R4-F1
#
_cell.length_a   1.000
_cell.length_b   1.000
_cell.length_c   1.000
_cell.angle_alpha   90.00
_cell.angle_beta   90.00
_cell.angle_gamma   90.00
#
_symmetry.space_group_name_H-M   'P 1'
#
loop_
_entity.id
_entity.type
_entity.pdbx_description
1 polymer ?
#
loop_
_entity_poly.entity_id
_entity_poly.type
_entity_poly.pdbx_seq_one_letter_code
_entity_poly.pdbx_strand_id
1 'polypeptide(L)'
;LQKSSRWDPTVTPAQQLLDFATINGAKAIGMQDKIGSLEVGKYADVVILDGKAPNLRPLLPENMIANIAYSASSLNVKTVLCQGDIVVDDRRITTLDVDSVLDASEDAWRYLCQRS
;
A
#
# COMPACT_ATOMS: atom_id res chain seq x y z
N LEU A 1 18.02 -32.70 -9.56
CA LEU A 1 16.89 -33.61 -9.20
C LEU A 1 17.12 -34.14 -7.78
N GLN A 2 16.67 -33.40 -6.77
CA GLN A 2 16.66 -33.83 -5.36
C GLN A 2 15.33 -33.40 -4.72
N LYS A 3 14.72 -34.33 -4.00
CA LYS A 3 13.31 -34.36 -3.60
C LYS A 3 13.01 -33.41 -2.43
N SER A 4 11.90 -32.67 -2.56
CA SER A 4 10.86 -32.43 -1.54
C SER A 4 11.31 -32.14 -0.09
N SER A 5 11.41 -30.86 0.26
CA SER A 5 11.08 -30.33 1.59
C SER A 5 9.89 -29.37 1.47
N ARG A 6 8.73 -29.97 1.72
CA ARG A 6 7.42 -29.35 1.98
C ARG A 6 7.52 -28.11 2.89
N TRP A 7 6.82 -27.03 2.51
CA TRP A 7 6.26 -26.01 3.41
C TRP A 7 7.25 -25.33 4.36
N ASP A 8 8.19 -24.54 3.83
CA ASP A 8 8.94 -23.61 4.66
C ASP A 8 8.47 -22.15 4.41
N PRO A 9 7.58 -21.58 5.25
CA PRO A 9 7.14 -20.19 5.18
C PRO A 9 8.20 -19.18 5.71
N THR A 10 9.47 -19.57 5.82
CA THR A 10 10.56 -18.74 6.38
C THR A 10 11.01 -17.54 5.53
N VAL A 11 10.34 -17.24 4.42
CA VAL A 11 10.54 -15.96 3.71
C VAL A 11 9.66 -14.89 4.37
N THR A 12 10.07 -14.44 5.56
CA THR A 12 9.51 -13.35 6.39
C THR A 12 8.02 -13.52 6.75
N PRO A 13 7.66 -13.73 8.03
CA PRO A 13 6.25 -13.82 8.46
C PRO A 13 5.41 -12.64 7.93
N ALA A 14 4.19 -12.91 7.44
CA ALA A 14 3.31 -11.90 6.84
C ALA A 14 3.14 -10.64 7.71
N GLN A 15 3.06 -10.82 9.04
CA GLN A 15 3.00 -9.71 9.98
C GLN A 15 4.23 -8.81 9.90
N GLN A 16 5.43 -9.39 9.78
CA GLN A 16 6.67 -8.64 9.71
C GLN A 16 6.76 -7.83 8.41
N LEU A 17 6.25 -8.35 7.29
CA LEU A 17 6.12 -7.58 6.05
C LEU A 17 5.19 -6.39 6.21
N LEU A 18 4.03 -6.59 6.86
CA LEU A 18 3.10 -5.49 7.14
C LEU A 18 3.72 -4.45 8.09
N ASP A 19 4.46 -4.90 9.10
CA ASP A 19 5.17 -4.01 10.02
C ASP A 19 6.22 -3.17 9.28
N PHE A 20 6.98 -3.76 8.35
CA PHE A 20 7.91 -3.01 7.49
C PHE A 20 7.22 -1.96 6.63
N ALA A 21 6.04 -2.28 6.09
CA ALA A 21 5.24 -1.33 5.33
C ALA A 21 4.59 -0.24 6.20
N THR A 22 4.58 -0.38 7.52
CA THR A 22 3.88 0.51 8.45
C THR A 22 4.79 0.99 9.58
N ILE A 23 4.67 0.41 10.79
CA ILE A 23 5.31 0.92 12.01
C ILE A 23 6.84 0.88 11.96
N ASN A 24 7.44 -0.13 11.34
CA ASN A 24 8.89 -0.20 11.21
C ASN A 24 9.42 0.78 10.16
N GLY A 25 8.65 1.07 9.11
CA GLY A 25 8.93 2.18 8.20
C GLY A 25 8.89 3.53 8.92
N ALA A 26 7.87 3.75 9.76
CA ALA A 26 7.77 4.96 10.58
C ALA A 26 8.95 5.12 11.55
N LYS A 27 9.39 4.03 12.20
CA LYS A 27 10.58 4.02 13.06
C LYS A 27 11.85 4.36 12.28
N ALA A 28 12.00 3.84 11.06
CA ALA A 28 13.17 4.07 10.23
C ALA A 28 13.37 5.57 9.89
N ILE A 29 12.28 6.35 9.85
CA ILE A 29 12.30 7.79 9.60
C ILE A 29 12.08 8.64 10.87
N GLY A 30 12.07 8.02 12.06
CA GLY A 30 11.90 8.72 13.34
C GLY A 30 10.50 9.32 13.58
N MET A 31 9.46 8.79 12.93
CA MET A 31 8.09 9.28 13.00
C MET A 31 7.12 8.31 13.68
N GLN A 32 7.61 7.28 14.38
CA GLN A 32 6.79 6.25 15.02
C GLN A 32 5.75 6.79 16.02
N ASP A 33 6.00 7.95 16.62
CA ASP A 33 5.09 8.59 17.57
C ASP A 33 3.96 9.37 16.87
N LYS A 34 4.03 9.52 15.54
CA LYS A 34 3.05 10.26 14.73
C LYS A 34 2.33 9.40 13.71
N ILE A 35 2.98 8.39 13.13
CA ILE A 35 2.44 7.58 12.03
C ILE A 35 2.81 6.09 12.18
N GLY A 36 2.28 5.25 11.29
CA GLY A 36 2.66 3.84 11.17
C GLY A 36 1.85 2.86 12.03
N SER A 37 0.92 3.35 12.86
CA SER A 37 -0.07 2.53 13.56
C SER A 37 -1.36 3.32 13.85
N LEU A 38 -2.46 2.59 14.06
CA LEU A 38 -3.77 3.18 14.39
C LEU A 38 -3.92 3.32 15.91
N GLU A 39 -3.44 4.44 16.44
CA GLU A 39 -3.46 4.75 17.87
C GLU A 39 -3.96 6.17 18.11
N VAL A 40 -4.66 6.41 19.22
CA VAL A 40 -5.14 7.75 19.59
C VAL A 40 -3.95 8.69 19.75
N GLY A 41 -4.02 9.86 19.12
CA GLY A 41 -2.96 10.89 19.13
C GLY A 41 -2.02 10.85 17.92
N LYS A 42 -2.05 9.79 17.10
CA LYS A 42 -1.33 9.72 15.83
C LYS A 42 -2.13 10.35 14.68
N TYR A 43 -1.45 10.69 13.60
CA TYR A 43 -2.10 11.15 12.38
C TYR A 43 -2.97 10.05 11.77
N ALA A 44 -4.08 10.47 11.16
CA ALA A 44 -4.98 9.59 10.44
C ALA A 44 -4.45 9.27 9.03
N ASP A 45 -3.34 8.54 8.98
CA ASP A 45 -2.77 7.96 7.76
C ASP A 45 -3.33 6.54 7.59
N VAL A 46 -4.37 6.40 6.77
CA VAL A 46 -5.18 5.17 6.69
C VAL A 46 -5.39 4.75 5.23
N VAL A 47 -5.16 3.47 4.96
CA VAL A 47 -5.50 2.83 3.68
C VAL A 47 -6.65 1.87 3.90
N ILE A 48 -7.75 2.08 3.18
CA ILE A 48 -8.92 1.20 3.21
C ILE A 48 -8.88 0.32 1.96
N LEU A 49 -8.90 -0.99 2.17
CA LEU A 49 -8.92 -1.99 1.09
C LEU A 49 -10.35 -2.43 0.77
N ASP A 50 -10.61 -2.73 -0.50
CA ASP A 50 -11.85 -3.35 -0.96
C ASP A 50 -11.93 -4.81 -0.49
N GLY A 51 -12.63 -5.01 0.62
CA GLY A 51 -12.87 -6.33 1.19
C GLY A 51 -13.70 -7.27 0.31
N LYS A 52 -14.22 -6.84 -0.86
CA LYS A 52 -14.91 -7.68 -1.84
C LYS A 52 -14.01 -8.17 -2.98
N ALA A 53 -12.74 -7.73 -3.00
CA ALA A 53 -11.84 -8.07 -4.09
C ALA A 53 -11.56 -9.59 -4.20
N PRO A 54 -11.69 -10.20 -5.40
CA PRO A 54 -11.54 -11.65 -5.58
C PRO A 54 -10.17 -12.20 -5.19
N ASN A 55 -9.09 -11.45 -5.42
CA ASN A 55 -7.72 -11.86 -5.09
C ASN A 55 -7.44 -11.94 -3.59
N LEU A 56 -8.35 -11.45 -2.74
CA LEU A 56 -8.25 -11.56 -1.28
C LEU A 56 -9.09 -12.73 -0.73
N ARG A 57 -9.64 -13.60 -1.58
CA ARG A 57 -10.52 -14.70 -1.16
C ARG A 57 -9.77 -16.03 -0.97
N PRO A 58 -10.12 -16.81 0.07
CA PRO A 58 -11.06 -16.49 1.14
C PRO A 58 -10.47 -15.44 2.09
N LEU A 59 -11.30 -14.50 2.56
CA LEU A 59 -10.89 -13.47 3.52
C LEU A 59 -11.43 -13.85 4.89
N LEU A 60 -10.57 -14.45 5.72
CA LEU A 60 -10.88 -14.96 7.05
C LEU A 60 -9.94 -14.31 8.07
N PRO A 61 -10.33 -14.20 9.37
CA PRO A 61 -9.47 -13.61 10.39
C PRO A 61 -8.06 -14.21 10.46
N GLU A 62 -7.94 -15.52 10.28
CA GLU A 62 -6.68 -16.28 10.37
C GLU A 62 -5.72 -16.04 9.20
N ASN A 63 -6.21 -15.59 8.04
CA ASN A 63 -5.39 -15.39 6.84
C ASN A 63 -5.39 -13.94 6.33
N MET A 64 -6.09 -13.03 6.99
CA MET A 64 -6.23 -11.64 6.56
C MET A 64 -4.87 -10.95 6.35
N ILE A 65 -3.95 -11.11 7.29
CA ILE A 65 -2.61 -10.50 7.21
C ILE A 65 -1.80 -11.11 6.05
N ALA A 66 -1.89 -12.43 5.86
CA ALA A 66 -1.23 -13.11 4.75
C ALA A 66 -1.79 -12.67 3.39
N ASN A 67 -3.12 -12.53 3.28
CA ASN A 67 -3.76 -12.03 2.07
C ASN A 67 -3.34 -10.60 1.75
N ILE A 68 -3.22 -9.74 2.76
CA ILE A 68 -2.72 -8.37 2.58
C ILE A 68 -1.25 -8.38 2.14
N ALA A 69 -0.40 -9.16 2.81
CA ALA A 69 1.04 -9.17 2.55
C ALA A 69 1.42 -9.76 1.19
N TYR A 70 0.73 -10.82 0.74
CA TYR A 70 1.15 -11.59 -0.43
C TYR A 70 0.20 -11.52 -1.63
N SER A 71 -1.08 -11.17 -1.42
CA SER A 71 -2.09 -11.20 -2.48
C SER A 71 -2.63 -9.82 -2.84
N ALA A 72 -2.55 -8.84 -1.93
CA ALA A 72 -3.04 -7.49 -2.20
C ALA A 72 -2.16 -6.74 -3.20
N SER A 73 -2.78 -5.83 -3.95
CA SER A 73 -2.14 -4.89 -4.85
C SER A 73 -2.81 -3.53 -4.76
N SER A 74 -2.27 -2.54 -5.48
CA SER A 74 -2.85 -1.19 -5.55
C SER A 74 -4.31 -1.19 -6.03
N LEU A 75 -4.74 -2.16 -6.83
CA LEU A 75 -6.13 -2.31 -7.28
C LEU A 75 -7.11 -2.60 -6.14
N ASN A 76 -6.61 -3.10 -5.01
CA ASN A 76 -7.41 -3.34 -3.82
C ASN A 76 -7.63 -2.08 -3.00
N VAL A 77 -6.86 -1.01 -3.20
CA VAL A 77 -7.04 0.24 -2.47
C VAL A 77 -8.34 0.90 -2.91
N LYS A 78 -9.20 1.25 -1.95
CA LYS A 78 -10.48 1.92 -2.19
C LYS A 78 -10.42 3.39 -1.79
N THR A 79 -9.94 3.67 -0.59
CA THR A 79 -9.89 5.03 -0.01
C THR A 79 -8.57 5.20 0.73
N VAL A 80 -7.95 6.38 0.62
CA VAL A 80 -6.70 6.73 1.32
C VAL A 80 -6.89 8.06 2.02
N LEU A 81 -6.50 8.09 3.29
CA LEU A 81 -6.44 9.28 4.11
C LEU A 81 -4.99 9.61 4.42
N CYS A 82 -4.62 10.88 4.32
CA CYS A 82 -3.34 11.42 4.75
C CYS A 82 -3.61 12.54 5.75
N GLN A 83 -3.16 12.37 7.00
CA GLN A 83 -3.45 13.29 8.11
C GLN A 83 -4.95 13.62 8.30
N GLY A 84 -5.84 12.70 7.89
CA GLY A 84 -7.29 12.88 7.96
C GLY A 84 -7.93 13.42 6.68
N ASP A 85 -7.15 13.97 5.75
CA ASP A 85 -7.66 14.41 4.45
C ASP A 85 -7.80 13.21 3.51
N ILE A 86 -8.97 13.07 2.88
CA ILE A 86 -9.21 12.01 1.90
C ILE A 86 -8.51 12.40 0.59
N VAL A 87 -7.43 11.69 0.24
CA VAL A 87 -6.64 11.92 -0.98
C VAL A 87 -7.00 10.96 -2.12
N VAL A 88 -7.64 9.84 -1.78
CA VAL A 88 -8.30 8.93 -2.72
C VAL A 88 -9.65 8.55 -2.13
N ASP A 89 -10.72 8.69 -2.91
CA ASP A 89 -12.07 8.26 -2.53
C ASP A 89 -12.69 7.38 -3.63
N ASP A 90 -13.22 6.23 -3.25
CA ASP A 90 -13.76 5.20 -4.16
C ASP A 90 -12.91 5.00 -5.44
N ARG A 91 -11.60 4.83 -5.25
CA ARG A 91 -10.56 4.67 -6.29
C ARG A 91 -10.29 5.91 -7.16
N ARG A 92 -10.84 7.08 -6.82
CA ARG A 92 -10.59 8.34 -7.52
C ARG A 92 -9.66 9.23 -6.71
N ILE A 93 -8.63 9.77 -7.36
CA ILE A 93 -7.76 10.79 -6.76
C ILE A 93 -8.59 12.07 -6.57
N THR A 94 -8.53 12.66 -5.38
CA THR A 94 -9.33 13.84 -5.01
C THR A 94 -8.52 15.14 -5.03
N THR A 95 -7.19 15.04 -5.13
CA THR A 95 -6.27 16.16 -4.91
C THR A 95 -5.68 16.74 -6.19
N LEU A 96 -5.83 16.07 -7.33
CA LEU A 96 -5.21 16.42 -8.60
C LEU A 96 -6.14 16.08 -9.77
N ASP A 97 -6.02 16.86 -10.85
CA ASP A 97 -6.59 16.50 -12.14
C ASP A 97 -5.66 15.50 -12.85
N VAL A 98 -6.14 14.26 -13.01
CA VAL A 98 -5.33 13.15 -13.52
C VAL A 98 -4.94 13.39 -14.98
N ASP A 99 -5.86 13.92 -15.80
CA ASP A 99 -5.61 14.14 -17.22
C ASP A 99 -4.53 15.21 -17.41
N SER A 100 -4.63 16.33 -16.70
CA SER A 100 -3.60 17.37 -16.73
C SER A 100 -2.22 16.87 -16.27
N VAL A 101 -2.15 15.98 -15.27
CA VAL A 101 -0.87 15.41 -14.80
C VAL A 101 -0.26 14.48 -15.86
N LEU A 102 -1.07 13.71 -16.57
CA LEU A 102 -0.60 12.84 -17.65
C LEU A 102 -0.07 13.66 -18.83
N ASP A 103 -0.80 14.68 -19.25
CA ASP A 103 -0.36 15.58 -20.33
C ASP A 103 0.99 16.24 -20.00
N ALA A 104 1.11 16.80 -18.79
CA ALA A 104 2.36 17.41 -18.33
C ALA A 104 3.53 16.41 -18.27
N SER A 105 3.24 15.16 -17.91
CA SER A 105 4.23 14.08 -17.86
C SER A 105 4.73 13.71 -19.26
N GLU A 106 3.85 13.65 -20.26
CA GLU A 106 4.22 13.42 -21.66
C GLU A 106 5.07 14.56 -22.23
N ASP A 107 4.72 15.81 -21.94
CA ASP A 107 5.47 16.97 -22.40
C ASP A 107 6.87 17.02 -21.79
N ALA A 108 6.99 16.73 -20.50
CA ALA A 108 8.28 16.60 -19.83
C ALA A 108 9.14 15.49 -20.46
N TRP A 109 8.54 14.34 -20.80
CA TRP A 109 9.23 13.26 -21.49
C TRP A 109 9.72 13.69 -22.89
N ARG A 110 8.87 14.32 -23.70
CA ARG A 110 9.23 14.85 -25.03
C ARG A 110 10.42 15.80 -24.94
N TYR A 111 10.39 16.70 -23.96
CA TYR A 111 11.47 17.65 -23.70
C TYR A 111 12.79 16.95 -23.35
N LEU A 112 12.76 15.94 -22.46
CA LEU A 112 13.95 15.20 -22.06
C LEU A 112 14.55 14.39 -23.24
N CYS A 113 13.70 13.77 -24.07
CA CYS A 113 14.15 13.02 -25.24
C CYS A 113 14.79 13.91 -26.32
N GLN A 114 14.36 15.16 -26.47
CA GLN A 114 14.94 16.10 -27.43
C GLN A 114 16.26 16.73 -26.95
N ARG A 115 16.62 16.55 -25.68
CA ARG A 115 17.89 17.01 -25.08
C ARG A 115 19.02 15.98 -25.19
N SER A 116 18.73 14.77 -25.66
CA SER A 116 19.69 13.69 -25.93
C SER A 116 19.96 13.57 -27.42
#